data_AF-A0A314YLW2-F1
#
_entry.id   AF-A0A314YLW2-F1
#
_cell.length_a   1.000
_cell.length_b   1.000
_cell.length_c   1.000
_cell.angle_alpha   90.00
_cell.angle_beta   90.00
_cell.angle_gamma   90.00
#
_symmetry.space_group_name_H-M   'P 1'
#
loop_
_entity.id
_entity.type
_entity.pdbx_description
1 polymer ?
#
loop_
_entity_poly.entity_id
_entity_poly.type
_entity_poly.pdbx_seq_one_letter_code
_entity_poly.pdbx_strand_id
1 'polypeptide(L)'
;MEEEQFSWKKTSHGLSKSNKSYPTLEAYHVSYDTKVHQADKLMETGMKEECKVVGDPRFSKCELALKNWPSEVYDIEWDLIMVDAPTGYFDGAPGRMSAIYTAGLLGRNREERGD
;
A
#
# COMPACT_ATOMS: atom_id res chain seq x y z
N MET A 1 27.70 14.81 2.77
CA MET A 1 27.86 13.48 3.37
C MET A 1 27.44 13.61 4.82
N GLU A 2 26.19 13.31 5.09
CA GLU A 2 25.64 13.21 6.45
C GLU A 2 24.69 12.00 6.42
N GLU A 3 25.30 10.86 6.13
CA GLU A 3 24.74 9.53 6.38
C GLU A 3 24.82 9.32 7.90
N GLU A 4 23.70 9.03 8.58
CA GLU A 4 23.63 8.06 9.70
C GLU A 4 22.40 8.19 10.63
N GLN A 5 21.53 9.21 10.57
CA GLN A 5 20.53 9.40 11.65
C GLN A 5 19.02 9.34 11.32
N PHE A 6 18.61 9.08 10.08
CA PHE A 6 17.21 8.69 9.78
C PHE A 6 16.98 7.19 10.01
N SER A 7 17.56 6.70 11.11
CA SER A 7 17.43 5.35 11.63
C SER A 7 15.97 5.05 11.92
N TRP A 8 15.49 3.99 11.29
CA TRP A 8 14.19 3.32 11.30
C TRP A 8 13.57 2.97 12.69
N LYS A 9 13.96 3.64 13.78
CA LYS A 9 13.52 3.34 15.16
C LYS A 9 12.39 4.23 15.70
N LYS A 10 11.67 5.00 14.88
CA LYS A 10 10.56 5.87 15.37
C LYS A 10 9.29 5.76 14.55
N THR A 11 8.72 4.57 14.44
CA THR A 11 7.47 4.36 13.69
C THR A 11 6.24 5.00 14.37
N SER A 12 6.17 5.08 15.70
CA SER A 12 5.01 5.69 16.40
C SER A 12 5.16 7.17 16.73
N HIS A 13 6.37 7.62 17.07
CA HIS A 13 6.63 9.00 17.50
C HIS A 13 6.69 10.00 16.33
N GLY A 14 6.91 9.54 15.10
CA GLY A 14 6.89 10.39 13.90
C GLY A 14 5.47 10.78 13.50
N LEU A 15 4.55 9.81 13.47
CA LEU A 15 3.13 10.01 13.13
C LEU A 15 2.44 11.02 14.06
N SER A 16 2.75 10.98 15.36
CA SER A 16 2.16 11.93 16.31
C SER A 16 2.68 13.37 16.16
N LYS A 17 3.87 13.56 15.60
CA LYS A 17 4.42 14.90 15.31
C LYS A 17 3.88 15.49 14.01
N SER A 18 3.67 14.68 12.98
CA SER A 18 3.08 15.13 11.71
C SER A 18 1.63 15.60 11.89
N ASN A 19 0.81 14.87 12.64
CA ASN A 19 -0.61 15.23 12.86
C ASN A 19 -0.78 16.58 13.60
N LYS A 20 0.20 16.99 14.42
CA LYS A 20 0.18 18.31 15.07
C LYS A 20 0.46 19.46 14.10
N SER A 21 1.23 19.20 13.05
CA SER A 21 1.61 20.20 12.05
C SER A 21 0.61 20.26 10.89
N TYR A 22 -0.07 19.13 10.61
CA TYR A 22 -1.07 18.99 9.57
C TYR A 22 -2.33 18.33 10.17
N PRO A 23 -3.27 19.12 10.71
CA PRO A 23 -4.42 18.58 11.44
C PRO A 23 -5.42 17.83 10.56
N THR A 24 -5.36 18.02 9.23
CA THR A 24 -6.18 17.31 8.24
C THR A 24 -5.49 16.06 7.67
N LEU A 25 -4.25 15.77 8.09
CA LEU A 25 -3.52 14.59 7.64
C LEU A 25 -3.87 13.40 8.52
N GLU A 26 -4.43 12.36 7.91
CA GLU A 26 -4.62 11.06 8.54
C GLU A 26 -3.48 10.13 8.11
N ALA A 27 -2.85 9.48 9.08
CA ALA A 27 -1.68 8.65 8.84
C ALA A 27 -1.79 7.34 9.61
N TYR A 28 -1.68 6.24 8.89
CA TYR A 28 -1.85 4.90 9.41
C TYR A 28 -0.57 4.10 9.26
N HIS A 29 -0.18 3.41 10.33
CA HIS A 29 0.90 2.43 10.28
C HIS A 29 0.31 1.06 9.98
N VAL A 30 0.68 0.49 8.83
CA VAL A 30 0.21 -0.83 8.39
C VAL A 30 1.41 -1.74 8.13
N SER A 31 1.25 -3.02 8.45
CA SER A 31 2.28 -4.03 8.21
C SER A 31 2.11 -4.64 6.83
N TYR A 32 3.22 -4.84 6.13
CA TYR A 32 3.27 -5.54 4.84
C TYR A 32 4.02 -6.86 5.01
N ASP A 33 3.38 -7.95 4.59
CA ASP A 33 3.88 -9.29 4.85
C ASP A 33 4.73 -9.85 3.70
N THR A 34 4.67 -9.24 2.51
CA THR A 34 5.42 -9.70 1.34
C THR A 34 6.87 -9.25 1.37
N LYS A 35 7.75 -10.12 0.89
CA LYS A 35 9.20 -9.92 0.87
C LYS A 35 9.77 -9.97 -0.54
N VAL A 36 10.92 -9.35 -0.75
CA VAL A 36 11.58 -9.28 -2.06
C VAL A 36 11.86 -10.67 -2.64
N HIS A 37 12.35 -11.63 -1.84
CA HIS A 37 12.62 -13.00 -2.31
C HIS A 37 11.37 -13.77 -2.77
N GLN A 38 10.16 -13.26 -2.49
CA GLN A 38 8.90 -13.85 -2.92
C GLN A 38 8.42 -13.30 -4.27
N ALA A 39 9.20 -12.40 -4.90
CA ALA A 39 8.80 -11.68 -6.10
C ALA A 39 8.32 -12.56 -7.25
N ASP A 40 9.08 -13.59 -7.62
CA ASP A 40 8.73 -14.45 -8.75
C ASP A 40 7.37 -15.13 -8.54
N LYS A 41 7.14 -15.70 -7.34
CA LYS A 41 5.86 -16.31 -6.97
C LYS A 41 4.71 -15.29 -6.98
N LEU A 42 4.95 -14.09 -6.48
CA LEU A 42 3.94 -13.03 -6.43
C LEU A 42 3.59 -12.50 -7.83
N MET A 43 4.55 -12.48 -8.75
CA MET A 43 4.32 -12.18 -10.16
C MET A 43 3.44 -13.23 -10.83
N GLU A 44 3.69 -14.52 -10.59
CA GLU A 44 2.84 -15.61 -11.08
C GLU A 44 1.41 -15.49 -10.51
N THR A 45 1.28 -15.23 -9.21
CA THR A 45 -0.04 -15.00 -8.58
C THR A 45 -0.77 -13.83 -9.23
N GLY A 46 -0.09 -12.73 -9.52
CA GLY A 46 -0.69 -11.55 -10.17
C GLY A 46 -1.24 -11.81 -11.57
N MET A 47 -0.83 -12.89 -12.24
CA MET A 47 -1.32 -13.26 -13.57
C MET A 47 -2.61 -14.09 -13.55
N LYS A 48 -3.02 -14.60 -12.40
CA LYS A 48 -4.22 -15.45 -12.27
C LYS A 48 -5.50 -14.64 -12.53
N GLU A 49 -6.57 -15.32 -12.95
CA GLU A 49 -7.85 -14.67 -13.31
C GLU A 49 -8.47 -13.91 -12.14
N GLU A 50 -8.32 -14.41 -10.91
CA GLU A 50 -8.80 -13.70 -9.71
C GLU A 50 -8.12 -12.34 -9.48
N CYS A 51 -6.94 -12.11 -10.04
CA CYS A 51 -6.20 -10.85 -9.96
C CYS A 51 -6.52 -9.88 -11.11
N LYS A 52 -7.38 -10.29 -12.05
CA LYS A 52 -7.86 -9.43 -13.14
C LYS A 52 -9.21 -8.79 -12.85
N VAL A 53 -9.94 -9.30 -11.85
CA VAL A 53 -11.24 -8.78 -11.44
C VAL A 53 -11.05 -7.45 -10.73
N VAL A 54 -11.67 -6.40 -11.26
CA VAL A 54 -11.76 -5.09 -10.59
C VAL A 54 -12.95 -5.10 -9.65
N GLY A 55 -12.73 -4.65 -8.42
CA GLY A 55 -13.74 -4.62 -7.36
C GLY A 55 -13.13 -4.15 -6.05
N ASP A 56 -13.93 -4.17 -4.98
CA ASP A 56 -13.48 -3.78 -3.65
C ASP A 56 -12.35 -4.70 -3.14
N PRO A 57 -11.16 -4.14 -2.81
CA PRO A 57 -10.02 -4.92 -2.32
C PRO A 57 -10.36 -5.80 -1.11
N ARG A 58 -11.30 -5.38 -0.24
CA ARG A 58 -11.75 -6.13 0.95
C ARG A 58 -12.27 -7.53 0.61
N PHE A 59 -12.88 -7.67 -0.56
CA PHE A 59 -13.49 -8.92 -1.04
C PHE A 59 -12.70 -9.61 -2.18
N SER A 60 -11.59 -9.01 -2.61
CA SER A 60 -10.75 -9.56 -3.67
C SER A 60 -10.24 -10.97 -3.32
N LYS A 61 -10.29 -11.88 -4.30
CA LYS A 61 -9.71 -13.23 -4.17
C LYS A 61 -8.21 -13.25 -4.47
N CYS A 62 -7.67 -12.19 -5.08
CA CYS A 62 -6.24 -12.07 -5.36
C CYS A 62 -5.43 -11.89 -4.08
N GLU A 63 -4.36 -12.68 -3.91
CA GLU A 63 -3.49 -12.62 -2.72
C GLU A 63 -2.70 -11.30 -2.64
N LEU A 64 -2.57 -10.57 -3.75
CA LEU A 64 -1.90 -9.26 -3.77
C LEU A 64 -2.76 -8.15 -3.15
N ALA A 65 -4.08 -8.36 -2.98
CA ALA A 65 -4.95 -7.35 -2.40
C ALA A 65 -4.72 -7.20 -0.89
N LEU A 66 -4.41 -5.98 -0.46
CA LEU A 66 -4.35 -5.60 0.94
C LEU A 66 -5.76 -5.40 1.48
N LYS A 67 -6.08 -6.12 2.56
CA LYS A 67 -7.42 -6.16 3.19
C LYS A 67 -7.46 -5.59 4.60
N ASN A 68 -6.29 -5.34 5.19
CA ASN A 68 -6.14 -4.96 6.59
C ASN A 68 -5.86 -3.46 6.79
N TRP A 69 -6.27 -2.62 5.85
CA TRP A 69 -6.28 -1.16 6.02
C TRP A 69 -7.54 -0.69 6.77
N PRO A 70 -7.53 0.54 7.32
CA PRO A 70 -8.75 1.16 7.85
C PRO A 70 -9.85 1.21 6.79
N SER A 71 -11.12 1.04 7.21
CA SER A 71 -12.28 1.02 6.31
C SER A 71 -12.36 2.26 5.43
N GLU A 72 -12.05 3.41 6.00
CA GLU A 72 -12.11 4.72 5.37
C GLU A 72 -11.24 4.77 4.10
N VAL A 73 -10.10 4.07 4.08
CA VAL A 73 -9.21 4.04 2.92
C VAL A 73 -9.87 3.41 1.69
N TYR A 74 -10.75 2.42 1.89
CA TYR A 74 -11.46 1.75 0.79
C TYR A 74 -12.70 2.53 0.34
N ASP A 75 -13.27 3.34 1.22
CA ASP A 75 -14.50 4.10 0.95
C ASP A 75 -14.22 5.50 0.36
N ILE A 76 -12.95 5.91 0.31
CA ILE A 76 -12.50 7.15 -0.33
C ILE A 76 -12.40 7.00 -1.85
N GLU A 77 -12.99 7.94 -2.58
CA GLU A 77 -12.69 8.15 -4.00
C GLU A 77 -11.37 8.89 -4.14
N TRP A 78 -10.31 8.18 -4.54
CA TRP A 78 -8.97 8.74 -4.67
C TRP A 78 -8.79 9.47 -6.01
N ASP A 79 -8.48 10.77 -5.98
CA ASP A 79 -8.01 11.51 -7.16
C ASP A 79 -6.58 11.13 -7.55
N LEU A 80 -5.74 10.86 -6.55
CA LEU A 80 -4.33 10.51 -6.69
C LEU A 80 -3.94 9.48 -5.64
N ILE A 81 -3.31 8.39 -6.08
CA ILE A 81 -2.63 7.44 -5.20
C ILE A 81 -1.14 7.47 -5.53
N MET A 82 -0.32 7.76 -4.53
CA MET A 82 1.13 7.75 -4.66
C MET A 82 1.71 6.58 -3.85
N VAL A 83 2.45 5.71 -4.54
CA VAL A 83 3.17 4.60 -3.91
C VAL A 83 4.66 4.92 -3.97
N ASP A 84 5.18 5.44 -2.87
CA ASP A 84 6.63 5.52 -2.65
C ASP A 84 7.09 4.34 -1.79
N ALA A 85 8.35 3.97 -1.86
CA ALA A 85 8.87 2.96 -0.95
C ALA A 85 10.36 3.13 -0.68
N PRO A 86 10.86 2.45 0.37
CA PRO A 86 12.19 2.72 0.88
C PRO A 86 13.31 2.45 -0.11
N THR A 87 14.39 3.20 0.08
CA THR A 87 15.68 2.96 -0.56
C THR A 87 16.31 1.66 -0.04
N GLY A 88 16.92 0.90 -0.94
CA GLY A 88 17.64 -0.34 -0.61
C GLY A 88 16.99 -1.59 -1.19
N TYR A 89 17.80 -2.63 -1.39
CA TYR A 89 17.40 -3.91 -1.96
C TYR A 89 18.09 -5.04 -1.20
N PHE A 90 17.29 -5.88 -0.54
CA PHE A 90 17.73 -7.12 0.09
C PHE A 90 16.56 -8.09 0.21
N ASP A 91 16.84 -9.39 0.25
CA ASP A 91 15.83 -10.46 0.16
C ASP A 91 14.70 -10.39 1.20
N GLY A 92 15.03 -9.95 2.42
CA GLY A 92 14.11 -9.79 3.55
C GLY A 92 13.38 -8.44 3.60
N ALA A 93 13.64 -7.53 2.65
CA ALA A 93 12.99 -6.24 2.61
C ALA A 93 11.50 -6.39 2.26
N PRO A 94 10.61 -5.53 2.79
CA PRO A 94 9.22 -5.47 2.33
C PRO A 94 9.14 -5.20 0.82
N GLY A 95 8.27 -5.94 0.13
CA GLY A 95 7.99 -5.72 -1.29
C GLY A 95 7.01 -4.57 -1.54
N ARG A 96 6.89 -4.15 -2.81
CA ARG A 96 5.95 -3.09 -3.25
C ARG A 96 4.73 -3.65 -4.01
N MET A 97 4.75 -4.91 -4.40
CA MET A 97 3.76 -5.48 -5.33
C MET A 97 2.32 -5.39 -4.79
N SER A 98 2.09 -5.76 -3.52
CA SER A 98 0.75 -5.67 -2.92
C SER A 98 0.26 -4.21 -2.85
N ALA A 99 1.14 -3.26 -2.49
CA ALA A 99 0.79 -1.85 -2.42
C ALA A 99 0.44 -1.29 -3.81
N ILE A 100 1.25 -1.60 -4.84
CA ILE A 100 1.00 -1.20 -6.23
C ILE A 100 -0.29 -1.83 -6.75
N TYR A 101 -0.50 -3.13 -6.51
CA TYR A 101 -1.70 -3.84 -6.94
C TYR A 101 -2.96 -3.25 -6.32
N THR A 102 -2.98 -3.03 -5.00
CA THR A 102 -4.14 -2.46 -4.30
C THR A 102 -4.39 -1.02 -4.71
N ALA A 103 -3.36 -0.20 -4.90
CA ALA A 103 -3.51 1.15 -5.46
C ALA A 103 -4.19 1.11 -6.85
N GLY A 104 -3.73 0.21 -7.73
CA GLY A 104 -4.34 0.01 -9.04
C GLY A 104 -5.80 -0.47 -8.96
N LEU A 105 -6.11 -1.32 -7.99
CA LEU A 105 -7.47 -1.82 -7.77
C LEU A 105 -8.40 -0.71 -7.27
N LEU A 106 -7.97 0.08 -6.27
CA LEU A 106 -8.71 1.24 -5.77
C LEU A 106 -8.94 2.28 -6.87
N GLY A 107 -7.91 2.61 -7.65
CA GLY A 107 -8.03 3.58 -8.75
C GLY A 107 -8.93 3.13 -9.90
N ARG A 108 -9.08 1.81 -10.12
CA ARG A 108 -9.99 1.25 -11.14
C ARG A 108 -11.38 0.98 -10.61
N ASN A 109 -11.53 0.72 -9.31
CA ASN A 109 -12.80 0.50 -8.62
C ASN A 109 -13.47 1.83 -8.25
N ARG A 110 -13.49 2.77 -9.20
CA ARG A 110 -14.22 4.02 -9.10
C ARG A 110 -15.65 3.75 -9.55
N GLU A 111 -16.64 4.20 -8.77
CA GLU A 111 -18.02 4.26 -9.26
C GLU A 111 -18.04 5.19 -10.48
N GLU A 112 -18.67 4.72 -11.58
CA GLU A 112 -18.87 5.58 -12.74
C GLU A 112 -19.66 6.81 -12.28
N ARG A 113 -18.99 7.96 -12.23
CA ARG A 113 -19.70 9.25 -12.22
C ARG A 113 -20.47 9.26 -13.53
N GLY A 114 -21.76 8.92 -13.46
CA GLY A 114 -22.69 9.21 -14.53
C GLY A 114 -22.71 10.73 -14.69
N ASP A 115 -22.02 11.22 -15.71
CA ASP A 115 -22.21 12.57 -16.24
C ASP A 115 -23.60 12.68 -16.90
#